data_AF-A0AAU5YKV7-F1
#
_entry.id   AF-A0AAU5YKV7-F1
#
_cell.length_a   1.000
_cell.length_b   1.000
_cell.length_c   1.000
_cell.angle_alpha   90.00
_cell.angle_beta   90.00
_cell.angle_gamma   90.00
#
_symmetry.space_group_name_H-M   'P 1'
#
loop_
_entity.id
_entity.type
_entity.pdbx_description
1 polymer ?
#
loop_
_entity_poly.entity_id
_entity_poly.type
_entity_poly.pdbx_seq_one_letter_code
_entity_poly.pdbx_strand_id
1 'polypeptide(L)'
;MLASGEDAGGRGLPSNAWMALRRLGWSCGPPEGVRVNDRIVRMAQEQAGRVLRSVKWRADLTVGVLTTWPADPAKRHAGEWDAVRNAVTGGASLPSSVIKSRTRQAASFVRRHGRLPVDVFELEAAPRTARMLLLSACDGQRATIERHESDPGRALLRLQLPTRPDPRSYGDWTWVSCPVSLPPTVPAGAVLHLPTLRIHQGRVRADLAYTHAVPKSRRIGHTVALGVDWGLNTMLSAGAVRLHDDGTITPLGAGACSGPAASWRNSIACAVCPSACTPNPIGTSGSPAATPGTHWRPGTGSSPMRSDTSATAGRTSTTPWPGRRHVGPWTRPSPPGRA
;
A
#
# COMPACT_ATOMS: atom_id res chain seq x y z
N MET A 1 4.52 18.01 13.90
CA MET A 1 4.07 16.80 14.63
C MET A 1 3.47 15.80 13.62
N LEU A 2 2.57 14.85 13.97
CA LEU A 2 2.21 13.72 13.09
C LEU A 2 1.84 14.10 11.63
N ALA A 3 1.24 15.28 11.45
CA ALA A 3 0.87 15.87 10.16
C ALA A 3 2.03 16.38 9.31
N SER A 4 2.99 17.08 9.91
CA SER A 4 4.12 17.71 9.21
C SER A 4 5.22 16.70 8.87
N GLY A 5 5.04 15.44 9.23
CA GLY A 5 6.09 14.42 9.11
C GLY A 5 7.25 14.60 10.08
N GLU A 6 7.14 15.47 11.09
CA GLU A 6 8.25 15.87 11.99
C GLU A 6 7.89 15.82 13.48
N ASP A 7 8.89 15.62 14.35
CA ASP A 7 8.78 15.83 15.81
C ASP A 7 8.83 17.31 16.21
N ALA A 8 8.70 17.61 17.50
CA ALA A 8 8.70 18.98 18.01
C ALA A 8 10.05 19.73 17.82
N GLY A 9 11.12 19.02 17.45
CA GLY A 9 12.42 19.61 17.11
C GLY A 9 12.70 19.59 15.60
N GLY A 10 11.66 19.52 14.75
CA GLY A 10 11.79 19.56 13.29
C GLY A 10 12.41 18.30 12.67
N ARG A 11 12.54 17.19 13.42
CA ARG A 11 13.19 15.98 12.90
C ARG A 11 12.17 15.01 12.34
N GLY A 12 12.44 14.49 11.13
CA GLY A 12 11.58 13.54 10.42
C GLY A 12 11.10 12.36 11.30
N LEU A 13 9.79 12.11 11.27
CA LEU A 13 9.15 10.99 11.93
C LEU A 13 9.44 9.68 11.16
N PRO A 14 9.77 8.58 11.86
CA PRO A 14 10.01 7.29 11.21
C PRO A 14 8.83 6.81 10.35
N SER A 15 9.15 6.09 9.26
CA SER A 15 8.14 5.45 8.40
C SER A 15 7.24 4.49 9.18
N ASN A 16 7.78 3.73 10.12
CA ASN A 16 7.03 2.91 11.08
C ASN A 16 6.17 3.81 12.00
N ALA A 17 4.86 3.59 11.98
CA ALA A 17 3.92 4.45 12.70
C ALA A 17 4.03 4.29 14.23
N TRP A 18 4.33 3.09 14.74
CA TRP A 18 4.56 2.88 16.18
C TRP A 18 5.78 3.67 16.70
N MET A 19 6.84 3.79 15.89
CA MET A 19 8.03 4.58 16.25
C MET A 19 7.71 6.08 16.23
N ALA A 20 6.93 6.54 15.25
CA ALA A 20 6.48 7.93 15.18
C ALA A 20 5.59 8.30 16.38
N LEU A 21 4.67 7.44 16.80
CA LEU A 21 3.88 7.67 18.02
C LEU A 21 4.77 7.78 19.27
N ARG A 22 5.73 6.87 19.46
CA ARG A 22 6.68 6.95 20.59
C ARG A 22 7.53 8.22 20.54
N ARG A 23 7.98 8.65 19.36
CA ARG A 23 8.75 9.90 19.15
C ARG A 23 7.96 11.18 19.47
N LEU A 24 6.63 11.12 19.37
CA LEU A 24 5.72 12.20 19.74
C LEU A 24 5.23 12.12 21.21
N GLY A 25 5.68 11.13 21.98
CA GLY A 25 5.15 10.85 23.33
C GLY A 25 3.74 10.23 23.35
N TRP A 26 3.13 9.99 22.18
CA TRP A 26 1.76 9.46 22.01
C TRP A 26 1.71 7.94 22.21
N SER A 27 2.29 7.47 23.32
CA SER A 27 2.33 6.05 23.67
C SER A 27 1.03 5.60 24.33
N CYS A 28 0.69 4.32 24.14
CA CYS A 28 -0.33 3.62 24.90
C CYS A 28 0.27 2.35 25.53
N GLY A 29 -0.16 2.03 26.76
CA GLY A 29 0.18 0.80 27.48
C GLY A 29 -0.99 -0.20 27.50
N PRO A 30 -0.77 -1.42 28.02
CA PRO A 30 -1.85 -2.31 28.41
C PRO A 30 -2.59 -1.78 29.66
N PRO A 31 -3.77 -2.31 29.99
CA PRO A 31 -4.41 -2.06 31.29
C PRO A 31 -3.54 -2.52 32.47
N GLU A 32 -3.80 -1.96 33.65
CA GLU A 32 -3.11 -2.33 34.88
C GLU A 32 -3.22 -3.84 35.18
N GLY A 33 -2.14 -4.42 35.71
CA GLY A 33 -2.01 -5.87 35.94
C GLY A 33 -1.81 -6.73 34.69
N VAL A 34 -2.01 -6.21 33.47
CA VAL A 34 -1.95 -7.01 32.23
C VAL A 34 -0.56 -6.98 31.60
N ARG A 35 0.18 -8.09 31.73
CA ARG A 35 1.53 -8.29 31.20
C ARG A 35 1.54 -8.63 29.72
N VAL A 36 1.47 -7.59 28.90
CA VAL A 36 1.60 -7.67 27.44
C VAL A 36 3.06 -7.49 27.01
N ASN A 37 3.52 -8.27 26.03
CA ASN A 37 4.86 -8.09 25.44
C ASN A 37 4.91 -6.83 24.53
N ASP A 38 6.01 -6.08 24.59
CA ASP A 38 6.24 -4.85 23.80
C ASP A 38 5.89 -4.97 22.30
N ARG A 39 6.12 -6.12 21.66
CA ARG A 39 5.77 -6.31 20.23
C ARG A 39 4.26 -6.27 19.96
N ILE A 40 3.43 -6.74 20.89
CA ILE A 40 1.97 -6.62 20.80
C ILE A 40 1.55 -5.15 20.96
N VAL A 41 2.22 -4.44 21.87
CA VAL A 41 2.04 -2.98 22.04
C VAL A 41 2.46 -2.23 20.77
N ARG A 42 3.54 -2.64 20.09
CA ARG A 42 3.93 -2.12 18.77
C ARG A 42 2.85 -2.36 17.71
N MET A 43 2.23 -3.55 17.66
CA MET A 43 1.11 -3.80 16.72
C MET A 43 -0.07 -2.84 16.95
N ALA A 44 -0.45 -2.62 18.21
CA ALA A 44 -1.52 -1.67 18.56
C ALA A 44 -1.16 -0.23 18.19
N GLN A 45 0.06 0.21 18.51
CA GLN A 45 0.59 1.54 18.18
C GLN A 45 0.75 1.74 16.66
N GLU A 46 1.15 0.70 15.92
CA GLU A 46 1.26 0.74 14.46
C GLU A 46 -0.11 0.93 13.81
N GLN A 47 -1.13 0.18 14.27
CA GLN A 47 -2.50 0.31 13.78
C GLN A 47 -3.09 1.68 14.09
N ALA A 48 -2.94 2.16 15.33
CA ALA A 48 -3.38 3.49 15.74
C ALA A 48 -2.70 4.59 14.91
N GLY A 49 -1.37 4.53 14.76
CA GLY A 49 -0.60 5.51 14.01
C GLY A 49 -0.93 5.52 12.50
N ARG A 50 -1.19 4.35 11.89
CA ARG A 50 -1.67 4.26 10.49
C ARG A 50 -3.05 4.90 10.32
N VAL A 51 -3.97 4.63 11.24
CA VAL A 51 -5.31 5.24 11.23
C VAL A 51 -5.22 6.76 11.43
N LEU A 52 -4.43 7.25 12.38
CA LEU A 52 -4.25 8.69 12.63
C LEU A 52 -3.62 9.42 11.44
N ARG A 53 -2.59 8.85 10.79
CA ARG A 53 -2.01 9.39 9.54
C ARG A 53 -3.06 9.45 8.42
N SER A 54 -3.82 8.38 8.23
CA SER A 54 -4.88 8.32 7.22
C SER A 54 -5.99 9.35 7.48
N VAL A 55 -6.37 9.56 8.73
CA VAL A 55 -7.34 10.59 9.14
C VAL A 55 -6.80 11.99 8.89
N LYS A 56 -5.54 12.28 9.24
CA LYS A 56 -4.96 13.61 9.01
C LYS A 56 -4.87 13.96 7.53
N TRP A 57 -4.46 13.02 6.67
CA TRP A 57 -4.49 13.23 5.22
C TRP A 57 -5.92 13.51 4.70
N ARG A 58 -6.96 12.85 5.23
CA ARG A 58 -8.35 13.18 4.89
C ARG A 58 -8.80 14.54 5.45
N ALA A 59 -8.27 14.96 6.60
CA ALA A 59 -8.51 16.31 7.13
C ALA A 59 -7.89 17.36 6.20
N ASP A 60 -6.64 17.19 5.76
CA ASP A 60 -5.95 18.11 4.85
C ASP A 60 -6.63 18.19 3.48
N LEU A 61 -7.05 17.06 2.92
CA LEU A 61 -7.88 17.01 1.72
C LEU A 61 -9.25 17.69 1.93
N THR A 62 -9.82 17.63 3.15
CA THR A 62 -11.09 18.30 3.47
C THR A 62 -10.88 19.81 3.51
N VAL A 63 -9.87 20.30 4.23
CA VAL A 63 -9.50 21.72 4.28
C VAL A 63 -9.26 22.27 2.88
N GLY A 64 -8.39 21.63 2.07
CA GLY A 64 -8.09 22.10 0.71
C GLY A 64 -9.28 22.09 -0.26
N VAL A 65 -10.29 21.24 -0.03
CA VAL A 65 -11.56 21.25 -0.80
C VAL A 65 -12.53 22.34 -0.32
N LEU A 66 -12.51 22.68 0.96
CA LEU A 66 -13.38 23.73 1.53
C LEU A 66 -12.82 25.14 1.30
N THR A 67 -11.51 25.35 1.39
CA THR A 67 -10.86 26.63 1.08
C THR A 67 -10.91 26.97 -0.42
N THR A 68 -11.17 26.00 -1.28
CA THR A 68 -11.33 26.17 -2.73
C THR A 68 -12.74 25.74 -3.19
N TRP A 69 -13.76 26.00 -2.36
CA TRP A 69 -15.12 25.54 -2.66
C TRP A 69 -15.60 26.04 -4.04
N PRO A 70 -16.02 25.13 -4.95
CA PRO A 70 -16.33 25.50 -6.32
C PRO A 70 -17.69 26.20 -6.45
N ALA A 71 -17.88 26.93 -7.55
CA ALA A 71 -19.17 27.56 -7.85
C ALA A 71 -20.28 26.52 -8.11
N ASP A 72 -19.95 25.41 -8.79
CA ASP A 72 -20.82 24.24 -8.94
C ASP A 72 -20.11 22.98 -8.38
N PRO A 73 -20.53 22.43 -7.23
CA PRO A 73 -19.91 21.23 -6.65
C PRO A 73 -20.15 19.94 -7.47
N ALA A 74 -21.00 19.95 -8.49
CA ALA A 74 -21.11 18.89 -9.48
C ALA A 74 -20.16 19.09 -10.69
N LYS A 75 -19.74 20.33 -10.99
CA LYS A 75 -18.94 20.69 -12.18
C LYS A 75 -17.74 21.57 -11.81
N ARG A 76 -16.57 20.95 -11.68
CA ARG A 76 -15.30 21.66 -11.48
C ARG A 76 -14.50 21.83 -12.78
N HIS A 77 -14.08 23.05 -13.08
CA HIS A 77 -13.23 23.40 -14.22
C HIS A 77 -11.73 23.24 -13.90
N ALA A 78 -10.85 23.37 -14.91
CA ALA A 78 -9.41 23.12 -14.80
C ALA A 78 -8.76 23.80 -13.58
N GLY A 79 -8.85 25.13 -13.50
CA GLY A 79 -8.29 25.92 -12.40
C GLY A 79 -8.79 25.53 -11.00
N GLU A 80 -10.04 25.08 -10.83
CA GLU A 80 -10.52 24.60 -9.52
C GLU A 80 -9.88 23.25 -9.12
N TRP A 81 -9.57 22.36 -10.07
CA TRP A 81 -8.80 21.15 -9.79
C TRP A 81 -7.41 21.50 -9.28
N ASP A 82 -6.72 22.41 -9.96
CA ASP A 82 -5.37 22.82 -9.61
C ASP A 82 -5.34 23.63 -8.30
N ALA A 83 -6.37 24.42 -8.02
CA ALA A 83 -6.54 25.09 -6.72
C ALA A 83 -6.52 24.08 -5.55
N VAL A 84 -7.21 22.93 -5.63
CA VAL A 84 -7.12 21.89 -4.59
C VAL A 84 -5.74 21.25 -4.53
N ARG A 85 -5.12 20.95 -5.69
CA ARG A 85 -3.79 20.35 -5.74
C ARG A 85 -2.72 21.23 -5.09
N ASN A 86 -2.88 22.55 -5.20
CA ASN A 86 -2.03 23.54 -4.57
C ASN A 86 -2.38 23.78 -3.09
N ALA A 87 -3.66 23.70 -2.71
CA ALA A 87 -4.12 23.88 -1.33
C ALA A 87 -3.87 22.68 -0.40
N VAL A 88 -3.49 21.50 -0.92
CA VAL A 88 -3.18 20.31 -0.14
C VAL A 88 -1.67 20.01 -0.20
N THR A 89 -1.03 19.79 0.96
CA THR A 89 0.40 19.44 1.02
C THR A 89 0.68 18.14 0.26
N GLY A 90 1.58 18.19 -0.73
CA GLY A 90 1.84 17.06 -1.65
C GLY A 90 0.72 16.83 -2.67
N GLY A 91 -0.21 17.77 -2.83
CA GLY A 91 -1.45 17.61 -3.58
C GLY A 91 -1.33 17.51 -5.10
N ALA A 92 -0.16 17.83 -5.68
CA ALA A 92 0.10 17.82 -7.12
C ALA A 92 -0.28 16.49 -7.82
N SER A 93 -0.11 15.35 -7.13
CA SER A 93 -0.43 14.02 -7.65
C SER A 93 -1.83 13.49 -7.25
N LEU A 94 -2.69 14.32 -6.63
CA LEU A 94 -4.02 13.89 -6.19
C LEU A 94 -4.91 13.46 -7.38
N PRO A 95 -5.41 12.21 -7.39
CA PRO A 95 -6.36 11.77 -8.40
C PRO A 95 -7.66 12.58 -8.32
N SER A 96 -8.15 13.05 -9.47
CA SER A 96 -9.39 13.84 -9.53
C SER A 96 -10.61 13.08 -8.97
N SER A 97 -10.58 11.74 -8.94
CA SER A 97 -11.59 10.89 -8.30
C SER A 97 -11.65 11.06 -6.77
N VAL A 98 -10.50 11.25 -6.11
CA VAL A 98 -10.38 11.50 -4.66
C VAL A 98 -11.00 12.86 -4.33
N ILE A 99 -10.61 13.90 -5.07
CA ILE A 99 -11.16 15.26 -4.93
C ILE A 99 -12.68 15.24 -5.17
N LYS A 100 -13.15 14.66 -6.30
CA LYS A 100 -14.58 14.49 -6.60
C LYS A 100 -15.35 13.82 -5.45
N SER A 101 -14.78 12.80 -4.82
CA SER A 101 -15.44 12.11 -3.70
C SER A 101 -15.59 13.01 -2.47
N ARG A 102 -14.55 13.79 -2.13
CA ARG A 102 -14.60 14.73 -1.00
C ARG A 102 -15.54 15.92 -1.26
N THR A 103 -15.53 16.49 -2.46
CA THR A 103 -16.48 17.55 -2.85
C THR A 103 -17.93 17.05 -2.76
N ARG A 104 -18.24 15.84 -3.23
CA ARG A 104 -19.59 15.26 -3.07
C ARG A 104 -19.99 15.02 -1.61
N GLN A 105 -19.06 14.60 -0.76
CA GLN A 105 -19.31 14.40 0.68
C GLN A 105 -19.71 15.72 1.36
N ALA A 106 -18.93 16.79 1.12
CA ALA A 106 -19.24 18.14 1.61
C ALA A 106 -20.53 18.71 0.99
N ALA A 107 -20.78 18.53 -0.32
CA ALA A 107 -22.02 18.97 -0.97
C ALA A 107 -23.25 18.23 -0.42
N SER A 108 -23.10 16.97 0.00
CA SER A 108 -24.17 16.23 0.66
C SER A 108 -24.42 16.69 2.10
N PHE A 109 -23.42 17.27 2.77
CA PHE A 109 -23.59 17.97 4.05
C PHE A 109 -24.31 19.30 3.85
N VAL A 110 -23.89 20.13 2.87
CA VAL A 110 -24.56 21.40 2.52
C VAL A 110 -26.04 21.21 2.26
N ARG A 111 -26.42 20.22 1.45
CA ARG A 111 -27.84 19.91 1.16
C ARG A 111 -28.67 19.45 2.37
N ARG A 112 -28.04 19.06 3.49
CA ARG A 112 -28.72 18.67 4.74
C ARG A 112 -28.72 19.78 5.79
N HIS A 113 -27.69 20.63 5.82
CA HIS A 113 -27.43 21.56 6.91
C HIS A 113 -27.44 23.05 6.50
N GLY A 114 -27.63 23.38 5.21
CA GLY A 114 -27.70 24.75 4.71
C GLY A 114 -26.37 25.51 4.68
N ARG A 115 -25.28 24.91 5.19
CA ARG A 115 -23.93 25.50 5.27
C ARG A 115 -22.84 24.50 4.89
N LEU A 116 -21.65 24.99 4.63
CA LEU A 116 -20.45 24.16 4.56
C LEU A 116 -20.17 23.48 5.92
N PRO A 117 -19.55 22.28 5.91
CA PRO A 117 -18.96 21.71 7.11
C PRO A 117 -17.76 22.56 7.55
N VAL A 118 -17.49 22.62 8.85
CA VAL A 118 -16.31 23.31 9.41
C VAL A 118 -15.03 22.55 9.07
N ASP A 119 -15.06 21.23 9.23
CA ASP A 119 -13.90 20.36 9.02
C ASP A 119 -14.30 18.89 8.71
N VAL A 120 -13.38 17.95 8.93
CA VAL A 120 -13.59 16.52 8.67
C VAL A 120 -14.46 15.82 9.74
N PHE A 121 -14.55 16.34 10.96
CA PHE A 121 -15.31 15.73 12.05
C PHE A 121 -16.83 15.88 11.86
N GLU A 122 -17.27 16.93 11.15
CA GLU A 122 -18.66 17.05 10.69
C GLU A 122 -18.98 16.15 9.48
N LEU A 123 -17.97 15.64 8.78
CA LEU A 123 -18.12 14.78 7.60
C LEU A 123 -17.87 13.29 7.86
N GLU A 124 -17.12 12.94 8.90
CA GLU A 124 -16.71 11.57 9.24
C GLU A 124 -16.84 11.30 10.74
N ALA A 125 -17.50 10.20 11.09
CA ALA A 125 -17.51 9.70 12.46
C ALA A 125 -16.10 9.31 12.95
N ALA A 126 -15.91 9.34 14.28
CA ALA A 126 -14.63 9.03 14.92
C ALA A 126 -13.97 7.74 14.38
N PRO A 127 -12.67 7.76 14.07
CA PRO A 127 -12.02 6.71 13.30
C PRO A 127 -11.90 5.40 14.10
N ARG A 128 -12.54 4.34 13.61
CA ARG A 128 -12.56 3.02 14.27
C ARG A 128 -11.41 2.15 13.78
N THR A 129 -10.57 1.67 14.69
CA THR A 129 -9.59 0.62 14.41
C THR A 129 -10.29 -0.72 14.19
N ALA A 130 -9.94 -1.44 13.12
CA ALA A 130 -10.40 -2.80 12.92
C ALA A 130 -9.75 -3.76 13.94
N ARG A 131 -10.50 -4.79 14.39
CA ARG A 131 -9.98 -5.84 15.27
C ARG A 131 -9.08 -6.79 14.48
N MET A 132 -7.77 -6.51 14.49
CA MET A 132 -6.75 -7.26 13.74
C MET A 132 -5.40 -7.29 14.46
N LEU A 133 -4.57 -8.28 14.12
CA LEU A 133 -3.17 -8.41 14.53
C LEU A 133 -2.28 -8.26 13.28
N LEU A 134 -1.45 -7.21 13.23
CA LEU A 134 -0.54 -6.96 12.11
C LEU A 134 0.82 -7.62 12.39
N LEU A 135 0.93 -8.92 12.14
CA LEU A 135 2.13 -9.69 12.51
C LEU A 135 3.40 -9.19 11.80
N SER A 136 3.26 -8.48 10.66
CA SER A 136 4.36 -7.77 9.98
C SER A 136 4.99 -6.61 10.78
N ALA A 137 4.40 -6.20 11.91
CA ALA A 137 5.04 -5.28 12.87
C ALA A 137 5.76 -6.00 14.03
N CYS A 138 5.82 -7.34 13.99
CA CYS A 138 6.60 -8.19 14.88
C CYS A 138 7.85 -8.74 14.19
N ASP A 139 8.76 -9.25 15.00
CA ASP A 139 9.93 -10.05 14.60
C ASP A 139 9.70 -11.54 14.87
N GLY A 140 10.65 -12.37 14.44
CA GLY A 140 10.63 -13.84 14.61
C GLY A 140 10.50 -14.33 16.06
N GLN A 141 10.71 -13.45 17.05
CA GLN A 141 10.48 -13.77 18.47
C GLN A 141 8.98 -13.94 18.81
N ARG A 142 8.07 -13.48 17.94
CA ARG A 142 6.62 -13.43 18.21
C ARG A 142 5.76 -14.11 17.15
N ALA A 143 6.19 -14.12 15.90
CA ALA A 143 5.58 -14.91 14.85
C ALA A 143 6.60 -15.31 13.76
N THR A 144 6.43 -16.51 13.19
CA THR A 144 7.12 -16.96 11.97
C THR A 144 6.10 -17.54 10.99
N ILE A 145 6.41 -17.52 9.70
CA ILE A 145 5.63 -18.23 8.68
C ILE A 145 6.57 -18.99 7.76
N GLU A 146 6.40 -20.30 7.70
CA GLU A 146 7.24 -21.24 6.96
C GLU A 146 6.36 -21.99 5.94
N ARG A 147 6.84 -22.21 4.71
CA ARG A 147 6.12 -23.05 3.73
C ARG A 147 6.36 -24.53 4.04
N HIS A 148 5.39 -25.40 3.82
CA HIS A 148 5.56 -26.84 4.00
C HIS A 148 6.50 -27.39 2.92
N GLU A 149 7.57 -28.07 3.33
CA GLU A 149 8.71 -28.45 2.47
C GLU A 149 8.29 -29.24 1.22
N SER A 150 7.39 -30.21 1.38
CA SER A 150 6.89 -31.09 0.31
C SER A 150 5.48 -30.79 -0.19
N ASP A 151 4.83 -29.71 0.28
CA ASP A 151 3.50 -29.28 -0.20
C ASP A 151 3.49 -27.75 -0.33
N PRO A 152 3.82 -27.19 -1.51
CA PRO A 152 3.87 -25.75 -1.69
C PRO A 152 2.51 -25.06 -1.56
N GLY A 153 1.40 -25.81 -1.51
CA GLY A 153 0.06 -25.32 -1.21
C GLY A 153 -0.22 -25.12 0.29
N ARG A 154 0.75 -25.39 1.17
CA ARG A 154 0.61 -25.19 2.62
C ARG A 154 1.71 -24.31 3.21
N ALA A 155 1.36 -23.58 4.25
CA ALA A 155 2.29 -22.92 5.16
C ALA A 155 1.89 -23.18 6.62
N LEU A 156 2.85 -23.04 7.52
CA LEU A 156 2.66 -23.06 8.96
C LEU A 156 2.92 -21.65 9.50
N LEU A 157 1.87 -20.98 9.97
CA LEU A 157 2.00 -19.76 10.74
C LEU A 157 2.18 -20.14 12.21
N ARG A 158 3.30 -19.76 12.82
CA ARG A 158 3.56 -19.93 14.26
C ARG A 158 3.47 -18.57 14.92
N LEU A 159 2.77 -18.44 16.03
CA LEU A 159 2.67 -17.18 16.77
C LEU A 159 2.49 -17.39 18.27
N GLN A 160 3.00 -16.46 19.08
CA GLN A 160 2.72 -16.46 20.52
C GLN A 160 1.35 -15.83 20.82
N LEU A 161 0.46 -16.60 21.43
CA LEU A 161 -0.86 -16.16 21.90
C LEU A 161 -0.97 -16.28 23.42
N PRO A 162 -1.78 -15.44 24.07
CA PRO A 162 -2.04 -15.56 25.50
C PRO A 162 -2.93 -16.77 25.78
N THR A 163 -2.67 -17.47 26.89
CA THR A 163 -3.48 -18.61 27.36
C THR A 163 -4.74 -18.18 28.13
N ARG A 164 -4.81 -16.91 28.53
CA ARG A 164 -5.90 -16.29 29.32
C ARG A 164 -6.22 -14.86 28.84
N PRO A 165 -7.42 -14.32 29.12
CA PRO A 165 -7.78 -12.95 28.72
C PRO A 165 -6.93 -11.85 29.38
N ASP A 166 -6.45 -12.10 30.60
CA ASP A 166 -5.64 -11.19 31.42
C ASP A 166 -4.23 -11.78 31.72
N PRO A 167 -3.29 -11.88 30.75
CA PRO A 167 -1.94 -12.36 31.02
C PRO A 167 -1.29 -11.56 32.16
N ARG A 168 -0.71 -12.22 33.16
CA ARG A 168 -0.08 -11.57 34.32
C ARG A 168 1.44 -11.73 34.34
N SER A 169 1.93 -12.73 33.62
CA SER A 169 3.33 -13.12 33.47
C SER A 169 3.67 -13.33 31.99
N TYR A 170 4.94 -13.62 31.69
CA TYR A 170 5.30 -14.17 30.37
C TYR A 170 5.05 -15.69 30.24
N GLY A 171 4.73 -16.39 31.34
CA GLY A 171 4.28 -17.79 31.31
C GLY A 171 2.84 -17.96 30.80
N ASP A 172 2.03 -16.90 30.85
CA ASP A 172 0.68 -16.84 30.28
C ASP A 172 0.67 -16.73 28.73
N TRP A 173 1.80 -16.97 28.07
CA TRP A 173 1.96 -16.88 26.61
C TRP A 173 2.54 -18.17 26.05
N THR A 174 1.88 -18.75 25.05
CA THR A 174 2.31 -20.02 24.42
C THR A 174 2.42 -19.89 22.90
N TRP A 175 3.29 -20.70 22.29
CA TRP A 175 3.39 -20.80 20.84
C TRP A 175 2.26 -21.67 20.28
N VAL A 176 1.43 -21.06 19.44
CA VAL A 176 0.36 -21.74 18.71
C VAL A 176 0.78 -21.92 17.25
N SER A 177 0.51 -23.11 16.71
CA SER A 177 0.78 -23.47 15.32
C SER A 177 -0.52 -23.49 14.52
N CYS A 178 -0.61 -22.66 13.50
CA CYS A 178 -1.79 -22.47 12.65
C CYS A 178 -1.47 -22.88 11.20
N PRO A 179 -1.95 -24.04 10.73
CA PRO A 179 -1.85 -24.41 9.32
C PRO A 179 -2.62 -23.43 8.43
N VAL A 180 -2.00 -23.02 7.32
CA VAL A 180 -2.56 -22.11 6.31
C VAL A 180 -2.54 -22.80 4.96
N SER A 181 -3.70 -22.93 4.30
CA SER A 181 -3.78 -23.32 2.90
C SER A 181 -3.53 -22.10 2.01
N LEU A 182 -2.62 -22.23 1.05
CA LEU A 182 -2.29 -21.21 0.07
C LEU A 182 -3.11 -21.46 -1.21
N PRO A 183 -3.73 -20.44 -1.83
CA PRO A 183 -4.43 -20.63 -3.09
C PRO A 183 -3.41 -20.88 -4.23
N PRO A 184 -3.79 -21.57 -5.32
CA PRO A 184 -2.90 -21.88 -6.45
C PRO A 184 -2.28 -20.65 -7.14
N THR A 185 -2.80 -19.45 -6.89
CA THR A 185 -2.25 -18.17 -7.37
C THR A 185 -0.99 -17.71 -6.65
N VAL A 186 -0.61 -18.33 -5.52
CA VAL A 186 0.65 -18.06 -4.81
C VAL A 186 1.74 -18.98 -5.37
N PRO A 187 2.76 -18.47 -6.10
CA PRO A 187 3.82 -19.31 -6.67
C PRO A 187 4.56 -20.12 -5.59
N ALA A 188 4.99 -21.33 -5.92
CA ALA A 188 5.72 -22.21 -4.99
C ALA A 188 6.99 -21.56 -4.42
N GLY A 189 7.79 -20.91 -5.27
CA GLY A 189 8.99 -20.16 -4.89
C GLY A 189 8.74 -18.76 -4.33
N ALA A 190 7.50 -18.38 -3.99
CA ALA A 190 7.22 -17.06 -3.43
C ALA A 190 7.59 -16.98 -1.93
N VAL A 191 8.29 -15.91 -1.56
CA VAL A 191 8.59 -15.54 -0.18
C VAL A 191 7.31 -15.07 0.49
N LEU A 192 6.91 -15.72 1.58
CA LEU A 192 5.72 -15.39 2.35
C LEU A 192 6.05 -14.36 3.44
N HIS A 193 5.21 -13.33 3.59
CA HIS A 193 5.37 -12.33 4.65
C HIS A 193 4.46 -12.64 5.85
N LEU A 194 4.79 -12.10 7.03
CA LEU A 194 3.90 -12.27 8.20
C LEU A 194 2.52 -11.62 7.95
N PRO A 195 1.41 -12.37 8.05
CA PRO A 195 0.10 -11.91 7.61
C PRO A 195 -0.54 -10.92 8.59
N THR A 196 -1.56 -10.19 8.11
CA THR A 196 -2.53 -9.55 9.01
C THR A 196 -3.64 -10.53 9.34
N LEU A 197 -3.85 -10.84 10.63
CA LEU A 197 -4.95 -11.68 11.09
C LEU A 197 -6.15 -10.79 11.47
N ARG A 198 -7.36 -11.12 10.99
CA ARG A 198 -8.61 -10.45 11.41
C ARG A 198 -9.78 -11.42 11.52
N ILE A 199 -10.81 -11.02 12.25
CA ILE A 199 -12.08 -11.77 12.29
C ILE A 199 -12.95 -11.35 11.09
N HIS A 200 -13.47 -12.33 10.35
CA HIS A 200 -14.42 -12.14 9.25
C HIS A 200 -15.46 -13.26 9.29
N GLN A 201 -16.76 -12.91 9.38
CA GLN A 201 -17.87 -13.88 9.44
C GLN A 201 -17.64 -15.01 10.49
N GLY A 202 -17.17 -14.63 11.68
CA GLY A 202 -16.88 -15.56 12.78
C GLY A 202 -15.59 -16.39 12.62
N ARG A 203 -14.91 -16.35 11.48
CA ARG A 203 -13.64 -17.06 11.22
C ARG A 203 -12.45 -16.12 11.31
N VAL A 204 -11.26 -16.66 11.65
CA VAL A 204 -10.00 -15.93 11.49
C VAL A 204 -9.58 -16.01 10.02
N ARG A 205 -9.30 -14.85 9.43
CA ARG A 205 -8.76 -14.70 8.08
C ARG A 205 -7.34 -14.14 8.19
N ALA A 206 -6.39 -14.82 7.55
CA ALA A 206 -5.04 -14.30 7.32
C ALA A 206 -5.02 -13.60 5.96
N ASP A 207 -4.88 -12.27 5.95
CA ASP A 207 -4.52 -11.53 4.75
C ASP A 207 -2.99 -11.60 4.60
N LEU A 208 -2.56 -12.52 3.74
CA LEU A 208 -1.16 -12.91 3.52
C LEU A 208 -0.61 -12.24 2.25
N ALA A 209 0.47 -11.47 2.41
CA ALA A 209 1.25 -10.94 1.29
C ALA A 209 2.40 -11.89 0.93
N TYR A 210 2.84 -11.88 -0.33
CA TYR A 210 4.01 -12.60 -0.80
C TYR A 210 4.81 -11.76 -1.80
N THR A 211 6.12 -12.00 -1.87
CA THR A 211 6.99 -11.51 -2.94
C THR A 211 7.44 -12.68 -3.80
N HIS A 212 7.45 -12.50 -5.12
CA HIS A 212 8.07 -13.44 -6.05
C HIS A 212 8.87 -12.66 -7.09
N ALA A 213 9.94 -13.26 -7.61
CA ALA A 213 10.68 -12.67 -8.72
C ALA A 213 9.84 -12.80 -10.00
N VAL A 214 9.41 -11.67 -10.55
CA VAL A 214 8.86 -11.61 -11.92
C VAL A 214 10.06 -11.47 -12.87
N PRO A 215 10.26 -12.40 -13.83
CA PRO A 215 11.34 -12.28 -14.80
C PRO A 215 11.21 -10.98 -15.59
N LYS A 216 12.27 -10.16 -15.60
CA LYS A 216 12.31 -8.94 -16.43
C LYS A 216 12.33 -9.38 -17.89
N SER A 217 11.28 -9.05 -18.64
CA SER A 217 11.21 -9.31 -20.07
C SER A 217 12.40 -8.68 -20.79
N ARG A 218 13.23 -9.50 -21.42
CA ARG A 218 14.31 -9.02 -22.31
C ARG A 218 13.66 -8.33 -23.51
N ARG A 219 14.13 -7.13 -23.86
CA ARG A 219 13.81 -6.53 -25.16
C ARG A 219 14.43 -7.40 -26.24
N ILE A 220 13.59 -8.24 -26.86
CA ILE A 220 13.86 -8.83 -28.17
C ILE A 220 13.25 -7.93 -29.25
N GLY A 221 13.52 -8.21 -30.53
CA GLY A 221 12.91 -7.49 -31.66
C GLY A 221 11.42 -7.79 -31.78
N HIS A 222 10.59 -7.19 -30.93
CA HIS A 222 9.14 -7.40 -30.93
C HIS A 222 8.52 -6.72 -32.15
N THR A 223 8.28 -7.49 -33.22
CA THR A 223 7.53 -7.07 -34.40
C THR A 223 6.02 -6.92 -34.14
N VAL A 224 5.55 -7.10 -32.90
CA VAL A 224 4.13 -6.94 -32.51
C VAL A 224 4.01 -6.13 -31.23
N ALA A 225 3.10 -5.15 -31.23
CA ALA A 225 2.75 -4.34 -30.06
C ALA A 225 1.24 -4.39 -29.80
N LEU A 226 0.85 -4.30 -28.52
CA LEU A 226 -0.54 -4.18 -28.08
C LEU A 226 -0.76 -2.80 -27.47
N GLY A 227 -1.53 -1.96 -28.16
CA GLY A 227 -2.04 -0.71 -27.60
C GLY A 227 -3.25 -0.99 -26.70
N VAL A 228 -3.28 -0.37 -25.52
CA VAL A 228 -4.40 -0.46 -24.57
C VAL A 228 -4.73 0.93 -24.05
N ASP A 229 -6.00 1.33 -24.18
CA ASP A 229 -6.54 2.63 -23.78
C ASP A 229 -7.78 2.47 -22.87
N TRP A 230 -8.04 3.48 -22.05
CA TRP A 230 -9.08 3.51 -21.01
C TRP A 230 -9.92 4.78 -21.17
N GLY A 231 -10.97 4.71 -22.00
CA GLY A 231 -11.84 5.84 -22.30
C GLY A 231 -12.88 6.10 -21.20
N LEU A 232 -13.33 7.37 -21.08
CA LEU A 232 -14.43 7.74 -20.17
C LEU A 232 -15.76 7.02 -20.52
N ASN A 233 -15.93 6.65 -21.79
CA ASN A 233 -17.14 6.00 -22.32
C ASN A 233 -16.93 4.52 -22.68
N THR A 234 -15.68 4.03 -22.68
CA THR A 234 -15.31 2.67 -23.09
C THR A 234 -14.32 2.13 -22.07
N MET A 235 -14.76 1.18 -21.24
CA MET A 235 -13.99 0.69 -20.08
C MET A 235 -12.60 0.16 -20.47
N LEU A 236 -12.47 -0.44 -21.65
CA LEU A 236 -11.19 -0.86 -22.22
C LEU A 236 -11.28 -0.83 -23.75
N SER A 237 -10.25 -0.27 -24.39
CA SER A 237 -10.03 -0.36 -25.84
C SER A 237 -8.67 -1.02 -26.07
N ALA A 238 -8.60 -2.05 -26.92
CA ALA A 238 -7.35 -2.75 -27.21
C ALA A 238 -7.18 -3.04 -28.71
N GLY A 239 -5.97 -2.83 -29.22
CA GLY A 239 -5.62 -3.06 -30.62
C GLY A 239 -4.20 -3.57 -30.77
N ALA A 240 -4.03 -4.65 -31.54
CA ALA A 240 -2.72 -5.22 -31.84
C ALA A 240 -2.21 -4.70 -33.19
N VAL A 241 -0.93 -4.34 -33.27
CA VAL A 241 -0.25 -3.91 -34.51
C VAL A 241 1.03 -4.70 -34.74
N ARG A 242 1.39 -4.91 -36.00
CA ARG A 242 2.66 -5.51 -36.44
C ARG A 242 3.53 -4.48 -37.15
N LEU A 243 4.77 -4.38 -36.72
CA LEU A 243 5.86 -3.74 -37.45
C LEU A 243 6.46 -4.78 -38.42
N HIS A 244 6.58 -4.41 -39.69
CA HIS A 244 7.26 -5.20 -40.73
C HIS A 244 8.69 -4.71 -40.94
N ASP A 245 9.51 -5.49 -41.65
CA ASP A 245 10.95 -5.23 -41.83
C ASP A 245 11.25 -4.00 -42.72
N ASP A 246 10.26 -3.52 -43.47
CA ASP A 246 10.28 -2.26 -44.24
C ASP A 246 9.95 -1.02 -43.38
N GLY A 247 9.61 -1.21 -42.11
CA GLY A 247 9.15 -0.17 -41.19
C GLY A 247 7.63 0.08 -41.19
N THR A 248 6.86 -0.61 -42.04
CA THR A 248 5.41 -0.43 -42.12
C THR A 248 4.72 -1.01 -40.88
N ILE A 249 3.73 -0.27 -40.33
CA ILE A 249 2.90 -0.72 -39.22
C ILE A 249 1.50 -1.09 -39.72
N THR A 250 1.07 -2.33 -39.48
CA THR A 250 -0.26 -2.84 -39.87
C THR A 250 -1.07 -3.30 -38.67
N PRO A 251 -2.41 -3.09 -38.63
CA PRO A 251 -3.26 -3.64 -37.58
C PRO A 251 -3.43 -5.16 -37.75
N LEU A 252 -3.21 -5.92 -36.67
CA LEU A 252 -3.48 -7.35 -36.61
C LEU A 252 -4.92 -7.68 -36.20
N GLY A 253 -5.64 -6.71 -35.64
CA GLY A 253 -7.05 -6.86 -35.24
C GLY A 253 -7.45 -5.93 -34.10
N ALA A 254 -8.75 -5.64 -34.04
CA ALA A 254 -9.40 -4.91 -32.95
C ALA A 254 -9.98 -5.89 -31.93
N GLY A 255 -9.52 -5.82 -30.68
CA GLY A 255 -9.92 -6.75 -29.62
C GLY A 255 -11.11 -6.25 -28.81
N ALA A 256 -12.31 -6.71 -29.17
CA ALA A 256 -13.55 -6.69 -28.36
C ALA A 256 -13.85 -5.42 -27.52
N CYS A 257 -14.59 -4.47 -28.09
CA CYS A 257 -15.29 -3.45 -27.29
C CYS A 257 -16.54 -4.04 -26.61
N SER A 258 -16.68 -3.82 -25.31
CA SER A 258 -17.96 -3.93 -24.59
C SER A 258 -18.70 -2.58 -24.59
N GLY A 259 -19.14 -2.14 -25.77
CA GLY A 259 -19.84 -0.86 -25.97
C GLY A 259 -20.31 -0.64 -27.42
N PRO A 260 -21.25 0.28 -27.67
CA PRO A 260 -21.85 0.50 -29.00
C PRO A 260 -20.84 1.05 -30.03
N ALA A 261 -20.94 0.55 -31.27
CA ALA A 261 -19.83 0.49 -32.23
C ALA A 261 -19.43 1.80 -32.95
N ALA A 262 -19.83 2.98 -32.46
CA ALA A 262 -19.83 4.21 -33.27
C ALA A 262 -18.47 4.94 -33.45
N SER A 263 -17.45 4.70 -32.62
CA SER A 263 -16.29 5.60 -32.49
C SER A 263 -14.99 5.18 -33.22
N TRP A 264 -14.99 4.08 -33.99
CA TRP A 264 -13.76 3.37 -34.39
C TRP A 264 -12.83 4.07 -35.40
N ARG A 265 -13.17 5.24 -35.97
CA ARG A 265 -12.36 5.89 -37.03
C ARG A 265 -11.20 6.76 -36.51
N ASN A 266 -11.27 7.35 -35.31
CA ASN A 266 -10.30 8.37 -34.90
C ASN A 266 -9.09 7.80 -34.11
N SER A 267 -9.21 6.67 -33.43
CA SER A 267 -8.18 6.18 -32.50
C SER A 267 -6.94 5.58 -33.19
N ILE A 268 -7.09 4.99 -34.38
CA ILE A 268 -5.96 4.35 -35.09
C ILE A 268 -5.05 5.39 -35.76
N ALA A 269 -5.61 6.50 -36.24
CA ALA A 269 -4.84 7.55 -36.93
C ALA A 269 -3.70 8.13 -36.05
N CYS A 270 -3.93 8.26 -34.74
CA CYS A 270 -2.95 8.83 -33.82
C CYS A 270 -1.71 7.94 -33.58
N ALA A 271 -1.73 6.67 -34.02
CA ALA A 271 -0.60 5.75 -33.95
C ALA A 271 0.18 5.62 -35.28
N VAL A 272 -0.31 6.23 -36.37
CA VAL A 272 0.25 6.07 -37.73
C VAL A 272 0.37 7.44 -38.42
N CYS A 273 1.11 8.35 -37.80
CA CYS A 273 1.52 9.64 -38.40
C CYS A 273 3.06 9.71 -38.51
N PRO A 274 3.65 9.47 -39.71
CA PRO A 274 5.10 9.52 -39.90
C PRO A 274 5.73 10.93 -39.80
N SER A 275 4.91 11.98 -39.83
CA SER A 275 5.31 13.34 -40.23
C SER A 275 5.88 14.24 -39.10
N ALA A 276 6.38 13.68 -38.00
CA ALA A 276 6.73 14.45 -36.79
C ALA A 276 8.15 14.20 -36.22
N CYS A 277 9.07 13.62 -36.99
CA CYS A 277 10.49 13.48 -36.61
C CYS A 277 11.45 13.73 -37.78
N THR A 278 11.70 14.99 -38.12
CA THR A 278 12.86 15.39 -38.94
C THR A 278 14.10 15.58 -38.06
N PRO A 279 15.23 14.89 -38.32
CA PRO A 279 16.49 15.13 -37.62
C PRO A 279 17.21 16.36 -38.19
N ASN A 280 17.71 17.24 -37.32
CA ASN A 280 18.59 18.34 -37.75
C ASN A 280 20.00 17.80 -38.08
N PRO A 281 20.64 18.30 -39.17
CA PRO A 281 22.00 17.89 -39.53
C PRO A 281 23.06 18.49 -38.59
N ILE A 282 24.21 17.82 -38.52
CA ILE A 282 25.37 18.23 -37.71
C ILE A 282 26.11 19.36 -38.44
N GLY A 283 26.33 20.49 -37.77
CA GLY A 283 27.16 21.60 -38.24
C GLY A 283 28.32 21.89 -37.30
N THR A 284 29.54 21.96 -37.84
CA THR A 284 30.77 22.20 -37.07
C THR A 284 31.23 23.66 -37.14
N SER A 285 31.42 24.30 -35.99
CA SER A 285 32.22 25.53 -35.84
C SER A 285 32.87 25.57 -34.45
N GLY A 286 34.07 26.14 -34.34
CA GLY A 286 34.92 26.04 -33.15
C GLY A 286 34.75 27.14 -32.10
N SER A 287 35.35 26.89 -30.92
CA SER A 287 35.43 27.82 -29.79
C SER A 287 36.35 29.03 -30.06
N PRO A 288 36.33 30.04 -29.17
CA PRO A 288 37.48 30.18 -28.27
C PRO A 288 37.13 30.18 -26.76
N ALA A 289 38.15 30.26 -25.91
CA ALA A 289 38.10 30.19 -24.43
C ALA A 289 37.59 31.51 -23.77
N ALA A 290 37.41 31.67 -22.45
CA ALA A 290 37.69 30.84 -21.24
C ALA A 290 36.58 31.08 -20.17
N THR A 291 36.62 30.73 -18.87
CA THR A 291 37.62 30.18 -17.89
C THR A 291 36.86 29.39 -16.78
N PRO A 292 37.50 28.62 -15.86
CA PRO A 292 36.82 27.61 -15.03
C PRO A 292 36.35 28.02 -13.60
N GLY A 293 35.27 27.37 -13.12
CA GLY A 293 34.81 27.32 -11.72
C GLY A 293 33.33 26.90 -11.62
N THR A 294 32.87 25.97 -10.78
CA THR A 294 33.48 25.15 -9.72
C THR A 294 33.01 23.68 -9.78
N HIS A 295 33.80 22.73 -9.26
CA HIS A 295 33.47 21.31 -9.30
C HIS A 295 32.50 20.88 -8.18
N TRP A 296 31.34 20.34 -8.56
CA TRP A 296 30.49 19.56 -7.66
C TRP A 296 30.92 18.08 -7.68
N ARG A 297 31.40 17.54 -6.54
CA ARG A 297 31.74 16.11 -6.40
C ARG A 297 30.65 15.38 -5.62
N PRO A 298 30.01 14.32 -6.15
CA PRO A 298 29.18 13.43 -5.34
C PRO A 298 30.08 12.62 -4.40
N GLY A 299 29.85 12.73 -3.09
CA GLY A 299 30.66 12.03 -2.08
C GLY A 299 30.32 10.54 -1.98
N THR A 300 31.27 9.69 -2.35
CA THR A 300 31.21 8.24 -2.11
C THR A 300 31.41 7.94 -0.61
N GLY A 301 30.31 7.71 0.12
CA GLY A 301 30.32 7.38 1.55
C GLY A 301 29.60 6.07 1.84
N SER A 302 30.29 4.93 1.68
CA SER A 302 29.75 3.60 1.99
C SER A 302 30.84 2.68 2.52
N SER A 303 31.03 2.68 3.84
CA SER A 303 31.88 1.69 4.51
C SER A 303 31.10 0.40 4.76
N PRO A 304 31.65 -0.78 4.45
CA PRO A 304 30.94 -2.05 4.63
C PRO A 304 30.91 -2.47 6.10
N MET A 305 29.73 -2.86 6.59
CA MET A 305 29.59 -3.53 7.87
C MET A 305 30.09 -4.98 7.73
N ARG A 306 31.12 -5.36 8.49
CA ARG A 306 31.71 -6.71 8.44
C ARG A 306 30.69 -7.77 8.85
N SER A 307 30.65 -8.86 8.09
CA SER A 307 29.90 -10.08 8.42
C SER A 307 30.87 -11.14 8.98
N ASP A 308 31.05 -11.16 10.29
CA ASP A 308 31.88 -12.20 10.94
C ASP A 308 31.12 -13.54 10.97
N THR A 309 31.49 -14.41 10.03
CA THR A 309 30.96 -15.78 9.93
C THR A 309 31.61 -16.66 11.00
N SER A 310 30.87 -16.92 12.08
CA SER A 310 31.19 -18.00 13.02
C SER A 310 30.24 -19.17 12.76
N ALA A 311 30.80 -20.30 12.33
CA ALA A 311 30.04 -21.52 12.15
C ALA A 311 29.75 -22.15 13.53
N THR A 312 28.57 -22.76 13.69
CA THR A 312 28.28 -23.66 14.82
C THR A 312 27.43 -24.81 14.30
N ALA A 313 27.79 -26.03 14.68
CA ALA A 313 27.26 -27.25 14.07
C ALA A 313 25.75 -27.42 14.30
N GLY A 314 25.06 -27.95 13.30
CA GLY A 314 23.61 -28.12 13.34
C GLY A 314 23.13 -29.18 14.32
N ARG A 315 21.96 -28.95 14.92
CA ARG A 315 21.11 -30.01 15.47
C ARG A 315 19.80 -30.04 14.70
N THR A 316 19.62 -31.05 13.85
CA THR A 316 18.39 -31.33 13.13
C THR A 316 17.31 -31.80 14.09
N SER A 317 16.52 -30.87 14.62
CA SER A 317 15.35 -31.17 15.45
C SER A 317 14.13 -31.43 14.57
N THR A 318 13.99 -32.67 14.10
CA THR A 318 12.82 -33.19 13.37
C THR A 318 11.57 -33.19 14.26
N THR A 319 10.97 -32.01 14.43
CA THR A 319 9.71 -31.84 15.15
C THR A 319 8.57 -32.37 14.27
N PRO A 320 7.82 -33.40 14.69
CA PRO A 320 6.78 -33.99 13.84
C PRO A 320 5.63 -33.00 13.61
N TRP A 321 5.15 -32.93 12.37
CA TRP A 321 3.98 -32.13 12.02
C TRP A 321 2.75 -32.61 12.84
N PRO A 322 2.03 -31.70 13.52
CA PRO A 322 0.85 -32.10 14.29
C PRO A 322 -0.28 -32.53 13.35
N GLY A 323 -0.55 -33.84 13.32
CA GLY A 323 -1.76 -34.38 12.69
C GLY A 323 -3.02 -33.71 13.24
N ARG A 324 -4.06 -33.60 12.41
CA ARG A 324 -5.30 -32.86 12.73
C ARG A 324 -5.89 -33.27 14.08
N ARG A 325 -5.69 -32.44 15.11
CA ARG A 325 -6.53 -32.44 16.32
C ARG A 325 -7.68 -31.46 16.08
N HIS A 326 -8.91 -31.93 16.29
CA HIS A 326 -10.07 -31.04 16.26
C HIS A 326 -9.99 -30.07 17.45
N VAL A 327 -9.80 -28.78 17.16
CA VAL A 327 -9.99 -27.72 18.14
C VAL A 327 -11.49 -27.47 18.26
N GLY A 328 -12.03 -27.60 19.48
CA GLY A 328 -13.45 -27.37 19.75
C GLY A 328 -13.88 -25.93 19.49
N PRO A 329 -15.20 -25.67 19.35
CA PRO A 329 -15.71 -24.33 19.14
C PRO A 329 -15.42 -23.43 20.34
N TRP A 330 -14.85 -22.24 20.08
CA TRP A 330 -14.66 -21.21 21.10
C TRP A 330 -16.03 -20.66 21.53
N THR A 331 -16.48 -21.05 22.73
CA THR A 331 -17.68 -20.47 23.36
C THR A 331 -17.42 -19.01 23.72
N ARG A 332 -18.44 -18.15 23.52
CA ARG A 332 -18.38 -16.78 24.02
C ARG A 332 -18.55 -16.79 25.55
N PRO A 333 -17.84 -15.94 26.30
CA PRO A 333 -18.27 -15.61 27.65
C PRO A 333 -19.62 -14.87 27.58
N SER A 334 -20.55 -15.22 28.47
CA SER A 334 -21.79 -14.49 28.67
C SER A 334 -21.51 -13.07 29.21
N PRO A 335 -22.35 -12.07 28.92
CA PRO A 335 -22.27 -10.79 29.61
C PRO A 335 -22.56 -10.98 31.11
N PRO A 336 -21.97 -10.16 32.01
CA PRO A 336 -22.36 -10.16 33.42
C PRO A 336 -23.83 -9.74 33.54
N GLY A 337 -24.59 -10.47 34.35
CA GLY A 337 -25.95 -10.08 34.70
C GLY A 337 -25.95 -8.77 35.49
N ARG A 338 -26.99 -7.96 35.32
CA ARG A 338 -27.26 -6.85 36.22
C ARG A 338 -27.88 -7.40 37.50
N ALA A 339 -27.26 -7.06 38.64
CA ALA A 339 -27.99 -6.79 39.87
C ALA A 339 -28.43 -5.32 39.85
#